data_AF-A0A3B8XPU5-F1
#
_entry.id   AF-A0A3B8XPU5-F1
#
_cell.length_a   1.000
_cell.length_b   1.000
_cell.length_c   1.000
_cell.angle_alpha   90.00
_cell.angle_beta   90.00
_cell.angle_gamma   90.00
#
_symmetry.space_group_name_H-M   'P 1'
#
loop_
_entity.id
_entity.type
_entity.pdbx_description
1 polymer ?
#
loop_
_entity_poly.entity_id
_entity_poly.type
_entity_poly.pdbx_seq_one_letter_code
_entity_poly.pdbx_strand_id
1 'polypeptide(L)'
;MSFSDRLAGWRENLRHRWMYRRGDGSQTASGGSSTAANGSGGGFFGSLNRPGMGSMAKRAGLAILVLILLYYPIGMFIVHTVDDDIEFTPSAADKAEGGSMAVAFAAGLIDREVNQNSWTANDPFFQPGTLLDNMPNFQQGIMSALARFGFELTDQLGRTRGSSEADPDLQRAAGLLQYPGNVWIWNPSVSLAPRASSESQYRDARTRLLAYNARLAKG
;
A
#
# COMPACT_ATOMS: atom_id res chain seq x y z
N MET A 1 47.71 47.40 -14.48
CA MET A 1 46.98 46.86 -15.64
C MET A 1 45.51 47.14 -15.42
N SER A 2 44.95 48.04 -16.24
CA SER A 2 43.65 48.68 -16.02
C SER A 2 42.50 47.77 -16.45
N PHE A 3 41.36 47.89 -15.78
CA PHE A 3 40.11 47.16 -16.07
C PHE A 3 39.61 47.38 -17.52
N SER A 4 40.07 48.45 -18.18
CA SER A 4 39.81 48.76 -19.58
C SER A 4 40.41 47.74 -20.56
N ASP A 5 41.55 47.14 -20.24
CA ASP A 5 42.24 46.21 -21.16
C ASP A 5 41.55 44.84 -21.22
N ARG A 6 40.87 44.45 -20.13
CA ARG A 6 40.14 43.18 -20.04
C ARG A 6 38.83 43.17 -20.84
N LEU A 7 38.22 44.35 -21.04
CA LEU A 7 36.98 44.51 -21.78
C LEU A 7 37.20 44.59 -23.30
N ALA A 8 38.35 45.10 -23.75
CA ALA A 8 38.71 45.13 -25.17
C ALA A 8 38.89 43.71 -25.75
N GLY A 9 39.62 42.84 -25.04
CA GLY A 9 39.89 41.47 -25.49
C GLY A 9 38.65 40.57 -25.59
N TRP A 10 37.60 40.86 -24.81
CA TRP A 10 36.34 40.10 -24.87
C TRP A 10 35.56 40.37 -26.17
N ARG A 11 35.63 41.61 -26.68
CA ARG A 11 34.90 42.01 -27.89
C ARG A 11 35.54 41.48 -29.18
N GLU A 12 36.86 41.28 -29.19
CA GLU A 12 37.61 40.74 -30.34
C GLU A 12 37.47 39.21 -30.48
N ASN A 13 37.43 38.49 -29.35
CA ASN A 13 37.26 37.03 -29.35
C ASN A 13 35.89 36.58 -29.89
N LEU A 14 34.86 37.41 -29.73
CA LEU A 14 33.52 37.14 -30.28
C LEU A 14 33.43 37.39 -31.78
N ARG A 15 34.20 38.35 -32.33
CA ARG A 15 34.27 38.57 -33.78
C ARG A 15 35.02 37.44 -34.50
N HIS A 16 36.09 36.90 -33.93
CA HIS A 16 36.87 35.84 -34.56
C HIS A 16 36.15 34.48 -34.64
N ARG A 17 35.27 34.16 -33.68
CA ARG A 17 34.54 32.88 -33.68
C ARG A 17 33.38 32.80 -34.67
N TRP A 18 32.89 33.93 -35.17
CA TRP A 18 31.76 33.97 -36.10
C TRP A 18 32.18 33.91 -37.59
N MET A 19 33.44 34.19 -37.92
CA MET A 19 33.93 34.21 -39.31
C MET A 19 34.43 32.86 -39.84
N TYR A 20 34.64 31.84 -39.00
CA TYR A 20 35.16 30.51 -39.43
C TYR A 20 34.12 29.39 -39.35
N ARG A 21 32.89 29.66 -39.83
CA ARG A 21 31.87 28.61 -40.02
C ARG A 21 31.10 28.81 -41.32
N ARG A 22 31.81 29.02 -42.43
CA ARG A 22 31.20 28.97 -43.76
C ARG A 22 32.25 28.66 -44.83
N GLY A 23 32.19 27.45 -45.38
CA GLY A 23 32.68 27.15 -46.72
C GLY A 23 34.02 26.41 -46.84
N ASP A 24 34.05 25.12 -46.53
CA ASP A 24 34.86 24.15 -47.28
C ASP A 24 33.94 22.98 -47.63
N GLY A 25 33.46 23.00 -48.87
CA GLY A 25 32.81 21.89 -49.51
C GLY A 25 33.49 21.68 -50.85
N SER A 26 34.66 21.04 -50.83
CA SER A 26 35.33 20.52 -52.02
C SER A 26 35.29 18.99 -52.04
N GLN A 27 34.94 18.46 -53.21
CA GLN A 27 34.52 17.09 -53.51
C GLN A 27 35.68 16.07 -53.51
N THR A 28 35.33 14.77 -53.36
CA THR A 28 35.85 13.52 -54.03
C THR A 28 35.96 12.37 -53.02
N ALA A 29 35.74 11.08 -53.30
CA ALA A 29 35.15 10.32 -54.39
C ALA A 29 34.89 8.89 -53.86
N SER A 30 33.86 8.23 -54.40
CA SER A 30 33.65 6.78 -54.62
C SER A 30 34.26 5.70 -53.72
N GLY A 31 33.38 4.77 -53.27
CA GLY A 31 33.66 3.33 -53.34
C GLY A 31 33.26 2.48 -52.13
N GLY A 32 32.33 1.53 -52.33
CA GLY A 32 32.43 0.20 -51.70
C GLY A 32 31.54 -0.14 -50.50
N SER A 33 30.48 -0.91 -50.81
CA SER A 33 29.99 -2.10 -50.09
C SER A 33 29.55 -2.07 -48.61
N SER A 34 28.27 -2.44 -48.46
CA SER A 34 27.71 -3.44 -47.52
C SER A 34 27.55 -3.13 -46.04
N THR A 35 26.41 -3.64 -45.54
CA THR A 35 26.10 -4.04 -44.16
C THR A 35 25.99 -2.93 -43.12
N ALA A 36 24.76 -2.63 -42.69
CA ALA A 36 24.15 -3.34 -41.56
C ALA A 36 22.88 -2.60 -41.12
N ALA A 37 21.81 -3.36 -40.98
CA ALA A 37 20.64 -2.96 -40.22
C ALA A 37 21.09 -2.59 -38.80
N ASN A 38 21.14 -1.29 -38.48
CA ASN A 38 21.34 -0.87 -37.11
C ASN A 38 19.98 -0.47 -36.53
N GLY A 39 19.40 -1.43 -35.80
CA GLY A 39 18.16 -1.26 -35.07
C GLY A 39 18.18 0.02 -34.23
N SER A 40 17.08 0.73 -34.29
CA SER A 40 16.77 1.93 -33.51
C SER A 40 16.58 1.61 -32.01
N GLY A 41 17.56 0.95 -31.39
CA GLY A 41 17.57 0.61 -29.96
C GLY A 41 18.39 1.58 -29.09
N GLY A 42 19.20 2.46 -29.69
CA GLY A 42 20.14 3.32 -28.96
C GLY A 42 19.64 4.73 -28.62
N GLY A 43 18.48 5.16 -29.13
CA GLY A 43 18.06 6.57 -29.08
C GLY A 43 17.65 7.07 -27.69
N PHE A 44 17.06 6.21 -26.87
CA PHE A 44 16.57 6.61 -25.54
C PHE A 44 17.72 6.77 -24.53
N PHE A 45 18.61 5.78 -24.47
CA PHE A 45 19.74 5.76 -23.54
C PHE A 45 20.90 6.71 -23.93
N GLY A 46 21.12 6.96 -25.24
CA GLY A 46 22.18 7.85 -25.71
C GLY A 46 21.92 9.34 -25.44
N SER A 47 20.66 9.78 -25.40
CA SER A 47 20.32 11.19 -25.12
C SER A 47 20.50 11.57 -23.64
N LEU A 48 20.46 10.56 -22.75
CA LEU A 48 20.65 10.74 -21.31
C LEU A 48 22.11 11.04 -20.96
N ASN A 49 23.11 10.76 -21.82
CA ASN A 49 24.54 10.86 -21.47
C ASN A 49 25.27 12.12 -21.95
N ARG A 50 24.55 13.15 -22.42
CA ARG A 50 25.15 14.45 -22.79
C ARG A 50 25.22 15.37 -21.58
N PRO A 51 26.39 15.88 -21.14
CA PRO A 51 26.49 16.74 -19.97
C PRO A 51 25.87 18.12 -20.25
N GLY A 52 24.72 18.40 -19.64
CA GLY A 52 24.03 19.69 -19.72
C GLY A 52 22.86 19.76 -18.72
N MET A 53 22.52 20.95 -18.24
CA MET A 53 21.50 21.13 -17.18
C MET A 53 20.13 20.50 -17.54
N GLY A 54 19.78 20.47 -18.83
CA GLY A 54 18.57 19.83 -19.35
C GLY A 54 18.61 18.29 -19.41
N SER A 55 19.78 17.64 -19.45
CA SER A 55 19.88 16.18 -19.34
C SER A 55 19.85 15.70 -17.89
N MET A 56 20.33 16.52 -16.94
CA MET A 56 20.18 16.27 -15.51
C MET A 56 18.71 16.34 -15.07
N ALA A 57 17.94 17.32 -15.56
CA ALA A 57 16.50 17.39 -15.31
C ALA A 57 15.75 16.16 -15.88
N LYS A 58 16.14 15.69 -17.08
CA LYS A 58 15.59 14.46 -17.68
C LYS A 58 15.95 13.21 -16.88
N ARG A 59 17.19 13.11 -16.38
CA ARG A 59 17.63 12.01 -15.50
C ARG A 59 16.89 12.03 -14.16
N ALA A 60 16.72 13.19 -13.55
CA ALA A 60 15.97 13.35 -12.31
C ALA A 60 14.49 12.98 -12.51
N GLY A 61 13.87 13.44 -13.60
CA GLY A 61 12.49 13.05 -13.95
C GLY A 61 12.34 11.55 -14.20
N LEU A 62 13.31 10.93 -14.91
CA LEU A 62 13.33 9.48 -15.12
C LEU A 62 13.51 8.72 -13.80
N ALA A 63 14.39 9.18 -12.91
CA ALA A 63 14.60 8.57 -11.60
C ALA A 63 13.35 8.63 -10.72
N ILE A 64 12.64 9.77 -10.71
CA ILE A 64 11.35 9.92 -9.99
C ILE A 64 10.30 8.97 -10.58
N LEU A 65 10.21 8.88 -11.91
CA LEU A 65 9.27 7.98 -12.58
C LEU A 65 9.56 6.51 -12.24
N VAL A 66 10.83 6.12 -12.26
CA VAL A 66 11.26 4.78 -11.84
C VAL A 66 10.93 4.53 -10.37
N LEU A 67 11.13 5.51 -9.48
CA LEU A 67 10.80 5.38 -8.05
C LEU A 67 9.29 5.19 -7.84
N ILE A 68 8.44 5.96 -8.52
CA ILE A 68 6.98 5.80 -8.48
C ILE A 68 6.57 4.43 -9.03
N LEU A 69 7.21 3.99 -10.12
CA LEU A 69 6.92 2.70 -10.75
C LEU A 69 7.36 1.53 -9.86
N LEU A 70 8.47 1.66 -9.13
CA LEU A 70 8.97 0.66 -8.18
C LEU A 70 8.24 0.68 -6.83
N TYR A 71 7.64 1.80 -6.44
CA TYR A 71 6.91 1.92 -5.18
C TYR A 71 5.78 0.90 -5.05
N TYR A 72 4.97 0.72 -6.10
CA TYR A 72 3.88 -0.26 -6.10
C TYR A 72 4.37 -1.72 -5.97
N PRO A 73 5.26 -2.26 -6.84
CA PRO A 73 5.69 -3.64 -6.74
C PRO A 73 6.48 -3.95 -5.46
N ILE A 74 7.34 -3.03 -5.00
CA ILE A 74 8.06 -3.21 -3.73
C ILE A 74 7.09 -3.18 -2.56
N GLY A 75 6.17 -2.22 -2.55
CA GLY A 75 5.15 -2.10 -1.52
C GLY A 75 4.21 -3.31 -1.49
N MET A 76 3.80 -3.82 -2.65
CA MET A 76 2.99 -5.03 -2.77
C MET A 76 3.73 -6.23 -2.21
N PHE A 77 5.02 -6.39 -2.51
CA PHE A 77 5.83 -7.48 -1.97
C PHE A 77 5.96 -7.43 -0.44
N ILE A 78 6.04 -6.23 0.15
CA ILE A 78 6.15 -6.06 1.61
C ILE A 78 4.79 -6.30 2.30
N VAL A 79 3.71 -5.81 1.73
CA VAL A 79 2.36 -5.86 2.33
C VAL A 79 1.68 -7.22 2.10
N HIS A 80 2.06 -7.95 1.05
CA HIS A 80 1.43 -9.22 0.70
C HIS A 80 1.71 -10.31 1.74
N THR A 81 0.79 -10.47 2.69
CA THR A 81 0.79 -11.54 3.68
C THR A 81 -0.61 -12.17 3.73
N VAL A 82 -0.77 -13.31 3.06
CA VAL A 82 -1.94 -14.17 3.25
C VAL A 82 -1.59 -15.15 4.36
N ASP A 83 -2.17 -14.93 5.53
CA ASP A 83 -1.89 -15.72 6.74
C ASP A 83 -2.84 -16.93 6.80
N ASP A 84 -2.40 -18.02 6.19
CA ASP A 84 -3.08 -19.31 6.11
C ASP A 84 -2.59 -20.32 7.15
N ASP A 85 -1.98 -19.83 8.24
CA ASP A 85 -1.45 -20.67 9.31
C ASP A 85 -2.56 -21.53 9.97
N ILE A 86 -2.44 -22.84 9.80
CA ILE A 86 -3.34 -23.86 10.36
C ILE A 86 -3.03 -24.11 11.84
N GLU A 87 -1.79 -23.83 12.26
CA GLU A 87 -1.32 -24.00 13.64
C GLU A 87 -1.50 -22.70 14.47
N PHE A 88 -2.26 -21.73 13.94
CA PHE A 88 -2.54 -20.48 14.64
C PHE A 88 -2.99 -20.74 16.07
N THR A 89 -2.34 -20.08 17.03
CA THR A 89 -2.76 -20.11 18.42
C THR A 89 -2.93 -18.70 18.97
N PRO A 90 -4.04 -18.42 19.67
CA PRO A 90 -4.23 -17.11 20.30
C PRO A 90 -3.11 -16.81 21.30
N SER A 91 -2.79 -15.52 21.44
CA SER A 91 -1.83 -15.07 22.42
C SER A 91 -2.26 -15.50 23.84
N ALA A 92 -1.29 -15.67 24.75
CA ALA A 92 -1.61 -15.97 26.15
C ALA A 92 -2.50 -14.89 26.79
N ALA A 93 -2.41 -13.64 26.32
CA ALA A 93 -3.25 -12.54 26.79
C ALA A 93 -4.73 -12.68 26.38
N ASP A 94 -5.02 -13.37 25.27
CA ASP A 94 -6.38 -13.58 24.78
C ASP A 94 -7.05 -14.82 25.39
N LYS A 95 -6.26 -15.68 26.03
CA LYS A 95 -6.73 -16.88 26.74
C LYS A 95 -7.06 -16.50 28.18
N ALA A 96 -8.35 -16.48 28.51
CA ALA A 96 -8.79 -16.44 29.89
C ALA A 96 -8.81 -17.88 30.45
N GLU A 97 -8.13 -18.14 31.56
CA GLU A 97 -8.17 -19.44 32.24
C GLU A 97 -9.60 -19.73 32.72
N GLY A 98 -10.19 -20.86 32.29
CA GLY A 98 -11.62 -21.15 32.52
C GLY A 98 -12.58 -20.47 31.53
N GLY A 99 -12.08 -19.66 30.60
CA GLY A 99 -12.86 -19.07 29.51
C GLY A 99 -13.06 -20.02 28.33
N SER A 100 -13.83 -19.56 27.34
CA SER A 100 -14.04 -20.25 26.08
C SER A 100 -12.82 -20.08 25.16
N MET A 101 -12.23 -21.22 24.76
CA MET A 101 -11.17 -21.22 23.75
C MET A 101 -11.69 -20.73 22.40
N ALA A 102 -12.91 -21.08 21.99
CA ALA A 102 -13.47 -20.63 20.71
C ALA A 102 -13.54 -19.10 20.61
N VAL A 103 -13.90 -18.42 21.71
CA VAL A 103 -13.92 -16.95 21.78
C VAL A 103 -12.50 -16.37 21.76
N ALA A 104 -11.54 -17.01 22.44
CA ALA A 104 -10.14 -16.61 22.37
C ALA A 104 -9.58 -16.73 20.93
N PHE A 105 -9.95 -17.79 20.21
CA PHE A 105 -9.63 -17.95 18.78
C PHE A 105 -10.24 -16.86 17.92
N ALA A 106 -11.53 -16.55 18.11
CA ALA A 106 -12.17 -15.46 17.38
C ALA A 106 -11.47 -14.10 17.65
N ALA A 107 -11.18 -13.77 18.90
CA ALA A 107 -10.49 -12.54 19.26
C ALA A 107 -9.04 -12.48 18.72
N GLY A 108 -8.33 -13.61 18.74
CA GLY A 108 -6.97 -13.72 18.20
C GLY A 108 -6.94 -13.56 16.67
N LEU A 109 -7.88 -14.18 15.95
CA LEU A 109 -7.97 -14.03 14.49
C LEU A 109 -8.29 -12.58 14.10
N ILE A 110 -9.15 -11.89 14.85
CA ILE A 110 -9.38 -10.45 14.61
C ILE A 110 -8.09 -9.64 14.80
N ASP A 111 -7.31 -9.96 15.83
CA ASP A 111 -6.02 -9.29 16.06
C ASP A 111 -5.06 -9.49 14.89
N ARG A 112 -4.93 -10.74 14.45
CA ARG A 112 -4.06 -11.16 13.36
C ARG A 112 -4.37 -10.38 12.09
N GLU A 113 -5.65 -10.36 11.67
CA GLU A 113 -6.03 -9.70 10.42
C GLU A 113 -6.00 -8.17 10.51
N VAL A 114 -6.38 -7.57 11.64
CA VAL A 114 -6.57 -6.11 11.74
C VAL A 114 -5.34 -5.38 12.23
N ASN A 115 -4.58 -5.99 13.16
CA ASN A 115 -3.46 -5.35 13.84
C ASN A 115 -2.11 -5.85 13.35
N GLN A 116 -1.97 -7.17 13.09
CA GLN A 116 -0.68 -7.74 12.70
C GLN A 116 -0.44 -7.65 11.19
N ASN A 117 -1.39 -8.12 10.38
CA ASN A 117 -1.27 -8.15 8.92
C ASN A 117 -1.73 -6.86 8.23
N SER A 118 -2.22 -5.88 8.99
CA SER A 118 -2.87 -4.66 8.50
C SER A 118 -4.12 -4.92 7.65
N TRP A 119 -5.17 -4.15 7.88
CA TRP A 119 -6.44 -4.34 7.16
C TRP A 119 -6.41 -3.68 5.78
N THR A 120 -5.97 -4.42 4.77
CA THR A 120 -5.75 -3.88 3.41
C THR A 120 -7.04 -3.60 2.66
N ALA A 121 -8.18 -4.16 3.09
CA ALA A 121 -9.46 -3.95 2.41
C ALA A 121 -9.97 -2.49 2.43
N ASN A 122 -9.40 -1.65 3.31
CA ASN A 122 -9.68 -0.22 3.40
C ASN A 122 -8.51 0.68 2.99
N ASP A 123 -7.47 0.11 2.38
CA ASP A 123 -6.30 0.88 2.01
C ASP A 123 -6.65 2.00 0.99
N PRO A 124 -6.16 3.23 1.19
CA PRO A 124 -6.32 4.30 0.22
C PRO A 124 -5.65 3.96 -1.12
N PHE A 125 -6.15 4.51 -2.24
CA PHE A 125 -5.64 4.25 -3.60
C PHE A 125 -4.13 4.47 -3.82
N PHE A 126 -3.46 5.20 -2.93
CA PHE A 126 -2.02 5.46 -2.98
C PHE A 126 -1.18 4.47 -2.14
N GLN A 127 -1.82 3.58 -1.39
CA GLN A 127 -1.15 2.47 -0.71
C GLN A 127 -0.98 1.31 -1.69
N PRO A 128 0.17 0.62 -1.64
CA PRO A 128 0.47 -0.47 -2.56
C PRO A 128 -0.45 -1.69 -2.36
N GLY A 129 -1.04 -1.83 -1.16
CA GLY A 129 -2.00 -2.90 -0.82
C GLY A 129 -3.28 -2.90 -1.66
N THR A 130 -3.65 -1.77 -2.28
CA THR A 130 -4.88 -1.66 -3.08
C THR A 130 -4.90 -2.48 -4.37
N LEU A 131 -3.71 -2.86 -4.85
CA LEU A 131 -3.57 -3.73 -6.01
C LEU A 131 -3.57 -5.23 -5.64
N LEU A 132 -3.55 -5.56 -4.35
CA LEU A 132 -3.72 -6.94 -3.88
C LEU A 132 -5.21 -7.26 -3.87
N ASP A 133 -5.59 -8.30 -4.59
CA ASP A 133 -6.95 -8.84 -4.61
C ASP A 133 -7.10 -9.99 -3.61
N ASN A 134 -6.14 -10.91 -3.55
CA ASN A 134 -6.24 -12.13 -2.77
C ASN A 134 -6.27 -11.86 -1.26
N MET A 135 -5.39 -10.98 -0.78
CA MET A 135 -5.27 -10.65 0.65
C MET A 135 -6.54 -10.01 1.23
N PRO A 136 -7.09 -8.90 0.70
CA PRO A 136 -8.30 -8.31 1.25
C PRO A 136 -9.54 -9.21 1.10
N ASN A 137 -9.59 -10.08 0.08
CA ASN A 137 -10.67 -11.05 -0.05
C ASN A 137 -10.58 -12.15 1.02
N PHE A 138 -9.37 -12.64 1.32
CA PHE A 138 -9.14 -13.61 2.39
C PHE A 138 -9.51 -13.03 3.76
N GLN A 139 -9.04 -11.81 4.05
CA GLN A 139 -9.37 -11.07 5.28
C GLN A 139 -10.88 -10.89 5.48
N GLN A 140 -11.59 -10.48 4.42
CA GLN A 140 -13.05 -10.36 4.45
C GLN A 140 -13.74 -11.72 4.64
N GLY A 141 -13.21 -12.78 4.03
CA GLY A 141 -13.67 -14.15 4.24
C GLY A 141 -13.60 -14.55 5.72
N ILE A 142 -12.45 -14.33 6.37
CA ILE A 142 -12.27 -14.60 7.81
C ILE A 142 -13.27 -13.79 8.63
N MET A 143 -13.36 -12.48 8.42
CA MET A 143 -14.31 -11.64 9.17
C MET A 143 -15.76 -12.09 8.98
N SER A 144 -16.14 -12.50 7.77
CA SER A 144 -17.49 -13.02 7.51
C SER A 144 -17.78 -14.32 8.28
N ALA A 145 -16.78 -15.20 8.40
CA ALA A 145 -16.89 -16.43 9.19
C ALA A 145 -17.01 -16.12 10.69
N LEU A 146 -16.21 -15.18 11.19
CA LEU A 146 -16.26 -14.72 12.57
C LEU A 146 -17.58 -14.02 12.91
N ALA A 147 -18.14 -13.25 11.97
CA ALA A 147 -19.43 -12.60 12.12
C ALA A 147 -20.58 -13.62 12.25
N ARG A 148 -20.54 -14.69 11.44
CA ARG A 148 -21.47 -15.83 11.57
C ARG A 148 -21.27 -16.56 12.88
N PHE A 149 -20.04 -16.85 13.27
CA PHE A 149 -19.72 -17.47 14.56
C PHE A 149 -20.27 -16.66 15.74
N GLY A 150 -20.04 -15.35 15.77
CA GLY A 150 -20.55 -14.48 16.84
C GLY A 150 -22.08 -14.42 16.89
N PHE A 151 -22.74 -14.39 15.73
CA PHE A 151 -24.19 -14.47 15.64
C PHE A 151 -24.75 -15.79 16.19
N GLU A 152 -24.22 -16.92 15.70
CA GLU A 152 -24.65 -18.26 16.13
C GLU A 152 -24.35 -18.50 17.61
N LEU A 153 -23.20 -18.04 18.11
CA LEU A 153 -22.86 -18.13 19.53
C LEU A 153 -23.86 -17.37 20.40
N THR A 154 -24.23 -16.15 19.99
CA THR A 154 -25.23 -15.34 20.71
C THR A 154 -26.59 -16.02 20.70
N ASP A 155 -27.01 -16.54 19.55
CA ASP A 155 -28.30 -17.18 19.34
C ASP A 155 -28.42 -18.51 20.13
N GLN A 156 -27.39 -19.37 20.05
CA GLN A 156 -27.32 -20.60 20.84
C GLN A 156 -27.35 -20.30 22.34
N LEU A 157 -26.56 -19.33 22.80
CA LEU A 157 -26.52 -18.97 24.21
C LEU A 157 -27.86 -18.41 24.69
N GLY A 158 -28.54 -17.60 23.86
CA GLY A 158 -29.89 -17.12 24.14
C GLY A 158 -30.89 -18.25 24.30
N ARG A 159 -30.86 -19.25 23.42
CA ARG A 159 -31.75 -20.42 23.52
C ARG A 159 -31.43 -21.31 24.72
N THR A 160 -30.15 -21.50 25.06
CA THR A 160 -29.76 -22.34 26.21
C THR A 160 -30.03 -21.65 27.55
N ARG A 161 -29.87 -20.33 27.65
CA ARG A 161 -30.08 -19.57 28.89
C ARG A 161 -31.53 -19.15 29.14
N GLY A 162 -32.44 -19.46 28.21
CA GLY A 162 -33.88 -19.27 28.36
C GLY A 162 -34.23 -17.79 28.52
N SER A 163 -34.76 -17.42 29.70
CA SER A 163 -35.16 -16.04 30.03
C SER A 163 -34.05 -15.17 30.62
N SER A 164 -32.82 -15.69 30.73
CA SER A 164 -31.69 -14.92 31.23
C SER A 164 -31.26 -13.86 30.20
N GLU A 165 -30.84 -12.69 30.69
CA GLU A 165 -30.35 -11.61 29.84
C GLU A 165 -29.13 -12.06 29.02
N ALA A 166 -29.11 -11.70 27.73
CA ALA A 166 -27.97 -11.95 26.87
C ALA A 166 -26.77 -11.10 27.31
N ASP A 167 -25.55 -11.63 27.19
CA ASP A 167 -24.37 -10.84 27.55
C ASP A 167 -24.23 -9.65 26.57
N PRO A 168 -24.21 -8.41 27.08
CA PRO A 168 -24.25 -7.22 26.23
C PRO A 168 -22.99 -7.04 25.40
N ASP A 169 -21.80 -7.45 25.87
CA ASP A 169 -20.59 -7.34 25.06
C ASP A 169 -20.58 -8.40 23.96
N LEU A 170 -21.07 -9.62 24.23
CA LEU A 170 -21.18 -10.65 23.19
C LEU A 170 -22.13 -10.20 22.08
N GLN A 171 -23.32 -9.71 22.45
CA GLN A 171 -24.29 -9.20 21.47
C GLN A 171 -23.74 -8.00 20.69
N ARG A 172 -23.02 -7.10 21.38
CA ARG A 172 -22.38 -5.96 20.73
C ARG A 172 -21.28 -6.39 19.78
N ALA A 173 -20.43 -7.34 20.17
CA ALA A 173 -19.37 -7.89 19.32
C ALA A 173 -19.96 -8.52 18.06
N ALA A 174 -21.00 -9.33 18.18
CA ALA A 174 -21.68 -9.95 17.05
C ALA A 174 -22.20 -8.89 16.05
N GLY A 175 -22.79 -7.80 16.55
CA GLY A 175 -23.23 -6.69 15.70
C GLY A 175 -22.09 -5.93 15.02
N LEU A 176 -20.98 -5.70 15.73
CA LEU A 176 -19.81 -5.00 15.18
C LEU A 176 -19.10 -5.81 14.08
N LEU A 177 -19.05 -7.14 14.20
CA LEU A 177 -18.44 -8.00 13.17
C LEU A 177 -19.22 -8.02 11.86
N GLN A 178 -20.51 -7.69 11.87
CA GLN A 178 -21.34 -7.56 10.67
C GLN A 178 -21.05 -6.25 9.91
N TYR A 179 -20.23 -5.35 10.47
CA TYR A 179 -19.89 -4.11 9.80
C TYR A 179 -19.10 -4.39 8.51
N PRO A 180 -19.42 -3.71 7.40
CA PRO A 180 -18.73 -3.93 6.13
C PRO A 180 -17.24 -3.60 6.23
N GLY A 181 -16.40 -4.45 5.65
CA GLY A 181 -14.94 -4.36 5.72
C GLY A 181 -14.29 -3.32 4.80
N ASN A 182 -15.08 -2.60 4.01
CA ASN A 182 -14.64 -1.65 2.98
C ASN A 182 -15.04 -0.19 3.27
N VAL A 183 -15.34 0.13 4.54
CA VAL A 183 -15.70 1.50 4.95
C VAL A 183 -14.49 2.20 5.56
N TRP A 184 -13.94 3.12 4.76
CA TRP A 184 -12.89 4.03 5.20
C TRP A 184 -13.43 5.21 6.03
N ILE A 185 -12.53 5.87 6.78
CA ILE A 185 -12.84 6.91 7.80
C ILE A 185 -13.59 8.12 7.25
N TRP A 186 -13.45 8.40 5.95
CA TRP A 186 -14.12 9.51 5.27
C TRP A 186 -14.59 9.09 3.87
N ASN A 187 -15.88 8.77 3.74
CA ASN A 187 -16.50 8.46 2.45
C ASN A 187 -17.52 9.55 2.08
N PRO A 188 -17.16 10.53 1.23
CA PRO A 188 -18.05 11.64 0.88
C PRO A 188 -19.28 11.19 0.07
N SER A 189 -19.30 9.96 -0.46
CA SER A 189 -20.45 9.38 -1.15
C SER A 189 -21.50 8.77 -0.21
N VAL A 190 -21.17 8.58 1.07
CA VAL A 190 -22.10 8.00 2.08
C VAL A 190 -22.41 8.98 3.22
N SER A 191 -21.45 9.82 3.63
CA SER A 191 -21.67 10.89 4.63
C SER A 191 -20.53 11.92 4.62
N LEU A 192 -20.87 13.20 4.80
CA LEU A 192 -19.90 14.29 4.98
C LEU A 192 -19.22 14.27 6.37
N ALA A 193 -19.76 13.51 7.34
CA ALA A 193 -19.18 13.36 8.67
C ALA A 193 -18.24 12.14 8.74
N PRO A 194 -17.08 12.23 9.42
CA PRO A 194 -16.17 11.10 9.62
C PRO A 194 -16.89 9.93 10.30
N ARG A 195 -16.85 8.74 9.71
CA ARG A 195 -17.34 7.52 10.34
C ARG A 195 -16.17 6.73 10.92
N ALA A 196 -16.42 5.98 11.98
CA ALA A 196 -15.44 5.03 12.47
C ALA A 196 -15.16 3.99 11.36
N SER A 197 -13.88 3.77 11.07
CA SER A 197 -13.43 2.86 10.02
C SER A 197 -13.71 1.40 10.37
N SER A 198 -13.74 0.49 9.39
CA SER A 198 -14.04 -0.92 9.66
C SER A 198 -13.05 -1.55 10.66
N GLU A 199 -11.77 -1.18 10.61
CA GLU A 199 -10.75 -1.65 11.57
C GLU A 199 -11.09 -1.24 12.99
N SER A 200 -11.61 -0.02 13.17
CA SER A 200 -12.03 0.47 14.48
C SER A 200 -13.20 -0.37 15.02
N GLN A 201 -14.17 -0.71 14.16
CA GLN A 201 -15.29 -1.59 14.53
C GLN A 201 -14.81 -2.99 14.90
N TYR A 202 -13.87 -3.57 14.13
CA TYR A 202 -13.31 -4.89 14.42
C TYR A 202 -12.46 -4.91 15.70
N ARG A 203 -11.68 -3.86 15.97
CA ARG A 203 -10.94 -3.70 17.23
C ARG A 203 -11.87 -3.59 18.44
N ASP A 204 -12.98 -2.85 18.33
CA ASP A 204 -14.00 -2.83 19.38
C ASP A 204 -14.61 -4.22 19.54
N ALA A 205 -14.99 -4.90 18.46
CA ALA A 205 -15.51 -6.27 18.51
C ALA A 205 -14.58 -7.24 19.26
N ARG A 206 -13.27 -7.18 18.97
CA ARG A 206 -12.25 -7.95 19.70
C ARG A 206 -12.26 -7.65 21.19
N THR A 207 -12.25 -6.37 21.55
CA THR A 207 -12.25 -5.93 22.96
C THR A 207 -13.47 -6.46 23.70
N ARG A 208 -14.64 -6.45 23.04
CA ARG A 208 -15.90 -6.98 23.58
C ARG A 208 -15.86 -8.50 23.76
N LEU A 209 -15.32 -9.24 22.79
CA LEU A 209 -15.14 -10.70 22.90
C LEU A 209 -14.23 -11.07 24.07
N LEU A 210 -13.12 -10.33 24.27
CA LEU A 210 -12.23 -10.54 25.40
C LEU A 210 -12.90 -10.23 26.74
N ALA A 211 -13.67 -9.13 26.81
CA ALA A 211 -14.43 -8.79 28.01
C ALA A 211 -15.47 -9.87 28.35
N TYR A 212 -16.18 -10.39 27.35
CA TYR A 212 -17.08 -11.54 27.51
C TYR A 212 -16.33 -12.77 28.02
N ASN A 213 -15.18 -13.11 27.42
CA ASN A 213 -14.42 -14.30 27.80
C ASN A 213 -13.87 -14.20 29.24
N ALA A 214 -13.45 -13.00 29.65
CA ALA A 214 -12.98 -12.72 30.99
C ALA A 214 -14.10 -12.78 32.04
N ARG A 215 -15.35 -12.45 31.66
CA ARG A 215 -16.52 -12.68 32.53
C ARG A 215 -16.85 -14.16 32.61
N LEU A 216 -16.88 -14.86 31.47
CA LEU A 216 -17.15 -16.29 31.43
C LEU A 216 -16.19 -17.09 32.32
N ALA A 217 -14.91 -16.72 32.34
CA ALA A 217 -13.90 -17.33 33.21
C ALA A 217 -14.17 -17.17 34.71
N LYS A 218 -14.95 -16.17 35.13
CA LYS A 218 -15.26 -15.90 36.54
C LYS A 218 -16.49 -16.66 37.05
N GLY A 219 -17.24 -17.33 36.16
CA GLY A 219 -18.54 -17.94 36.44
C GLY A 219 -19.69 -16.93 36.39
#